data_AF-A0A800F1Y2-F1
#
_entry.id   AF-A0A800F1Y2-F1
#
_cell.length_a   1.000
_cell.length_b   1.000
_cell.length_c   1.000
_cell.angle_alpha   90.00
_cell.angle_beta   90.00
_cell.angle_gamma   90.00
#
_symmetry.space_group_name_H-M   'P 1'
#
loop_
_entity.id
_entity.type
_entity.pdbx_description
1 polymer ?
#
loop_
_entity_poly.entity_id
_entity_poly.type
_entity_poly.pdbx_seq_one_letter_code
_entity_poly.pdbx_strand_id
1 'polypeptide(L)'
;EGRLSASAQIDQISYTIIDSQYYEDEWGYSYGSIVAEFDIEIQDDAAVNNFYSILAYYADTLFNEDSTYYDVYFQKLDLTSDDVFIDEASDWNEVIFTDDLFNGQKISLKVKSEIWSYEPGMVIYWTLINHSEDYFMYKKTFNVYQSVEGNPFAEPVQVFSNIKNGYGIFAGYSQSITTFHLP
;
A
#
# COMPACT_ATOMS: atom_id res chain seq x y z
N GLU A 1 -21.16 -3.42 -17.82
CA GLU A 1 -19.81 -3.46 -18.41
C GLU A 1 -18.96 -2.45 -17.66
N GLY A 2 -18.03 -2.94 -16.84
CA GLY A 2 -17.22 -2.11 -15.95
C GLY A 2 -16.21 -1.30 -16.74
N ARG A 3 -16.52 -0.05 -17.01
CA ARG A 3 -15.50 0.92 -17.41
C ARG A 3 -14.71 1.27 -16.16
N LEU A 4 -13.43 0.91 -16.14
CA LEU A 4 -12.49 1.56 -15.24
C LEU A 4 -12.43 3.04 -15.66
N SER A 5 -12.51 3.96 -14.71
CA SER A 5 -12.21 5.38 -14.93
C SER A 5 -10.76 5.54 -15.39
N ALA A 6 -10.40 6.76 -15.83
CA ALA A 6 -9.00 7.09 -16.05
C ALA A 6 -8.19 6.75 -14.79
N SER A 7 -6.93 6.34 -14.95
CA SER A 7 -6.09 5.95 -13.81
C SER A 7 -6.02 7.10 -12.80
N ALA A 8 -6.59 6.89 -11.60
CA ALA A 8 -6.42 7.82 -10.50
C ALA A 8 -4.94 7.97 -10.18
N GLN A 9 -4.52 9.16 -9.74
CA GLN A 9 -3.15 9.48 -9.43
C GLN A 9 -3.04 10.13 -8.06
N ILE A 10 -1.86 9.96 -7.45
CA ILE A 10 -1.47 10.72 -6.26
C ILE A 10 -1.04 12.11 -6.74
N ASP A 11 -1.72 13.14 -6.26
CA ASP A 11 -1.44 14.52 -6.61
C ASP A 11 -0.18 15.02 -5.88
N GLN A 12 -0.10 14.72 -4.58
CA GLN A 12 0.94 15.23 -3.70
C GLN A 12 1.17 14.27 -2.53
N ILE A 13 2.41 14.23 -2.06
CA ILE A 13 2.80 13.51 -0.84
C ILE A 13 3.60 14.49 0.03
N SER A 14 3.23 14.58 1.29
CA SER A 14 4.06 15.16 2.35
C SER A 14 4.22 14.17 3.49
N TYR A 15 5.17 14.42 4.39
CA TYR A 15 5.44 13.51 5.50
C TYR A 15 5.93 14.26 6.74
N THR A 16 5.79 13.61 7.88
CA THR A 16 6.38 14.00 9.16
C THR A 16 7.05 12.78 9.79
N ILE A 17 8.30 12.93 10.24
CA ILE A 17 8.97 11.91 11.05
C ILE A 17 8.42 12.03 12.48
N ILE A 18 7.80 10.95 12.95
CA ILE A 18 7.21 10.84 14.29
C ILE A 18 8.28 10.37 15.29
N ASP A 19 9.06 9.36 14.90
CA ASP A 19 10.15 8.80 15.70
C ASP A 19 11.31 8.39 14.80
N SER A 20 12.51 8.34 15.36
CA SER A 20 13.71 7.94 14.64
C SER A 20 14.77 7.37 15.56
N GLN A 21 15.45 6.32 15.11
CA GLN A 21 16.59 5.71 15.78
C GLN A 21 17.72 5.56 14.78
N TYR A 22 18.86 6.18 15.06
CA TYR A 22 20.04 6.12 14.19
C TYR A 22 21.23 5.54 14.94
N TYR A 23 22.03 4.79 14.21
CA TYR A 23 23.30 4.22 14.60
C TYR A 23 24.36 4.69 13.61
N GLU A 24 25.60 4.77 14.06
CA GLU A 24 26.76 5.03 13.21
C GLU A 24 27.74 3.88 13.46
N ASP A 25 28.19 3.23 12.39
CA ASP A 25 29.21 2.18 12.51
C ASP A 25 30.63 2.76 12.63
N GLU A 26 31.62 1.89 12.82
CA GLU A 26 33.04 2.29 12.96
C GLU A 26 33.62 2.95 11.69
N TRP A 27 32.89 2.92 10.56
CA TRP A 27 33.27 3.48 9.27
C TRP A 27 32.53 4.78 8.95
N GLY A 28 31.64 5.24 9.83
CA GLY A 28 30.85 6.45 9.65
C GLY A 28 29.59 6.27 8.81
N TYR A 29 29.16 5.03 8.55
CA TYR A 29 27.86 4.78 7.91
C TYR A 29 26.76 4.92 8.94
N SER A 30 25.81 5.83 8.67
CA SER A 30 24.61 5.95 9.48
C SER A 30 23.49 5.09 8.91
N TYR A 31 22.92 4.25 9.76
CA TYR A 31 21.75 3.43 9.45
C TYR A 31 20.77 3.51 10.61
N GLY A 32 19.50 3.25 10.36
CA GLY A 32 18.49 3.42 11.39
C GLY A 32 17.11 2.98 10.98
N SER A 33 16.15 3.31 11.82
CA SER A 33 14.73 3.25 11.48
C SER A 33 14.07 4.59 11.74
N ILE A 34 13.04 4.89 10.94
CA ILE A 34 12.14 6.00 11.19
C ILE A 34 10.70 5.52 11.23
N VAL A 35 9.88 6.18 12.03
CA VAL A 35 8.43 6.09 11.93
C VAL A 35 7.97 7.37 11.25
N ALA A 36 7.38 7.25 10.07
CA ALA A 36 6.90 8.38 9.28
C ALA A 36 5.38 8.30 9.11
N GLU A 37 4.71 9.44 9.29
CA GLU A 37 3.34 9.64 8.80
C GLU A 37 3.39 10.40 7.48
N PHE A 38 2.69 9.91 6.49
CA PHE A 38 2.54 10.49 5.17
C PHE A 38 1.12 11.02 5.01
N ASP A 39 1.00 12.24 4.51
CA ASP A 39 -0.25 12.82 4.02
C ASP A 39 -0.25 12.68 2.49
N ILE A 40 -1.21 11.91 1.97
CA ILE A 40 -1.31 11.55 0.55
C ILE A 40 -2.56 12.20 -0.02
N GLU A 41 -2.37 13.13 -0.95
CA GLU A 41 -3.48 13.80 -1.63
C GLU A 41 -3.90 13.04 -2.89
N ILE A 42 -5.20 12.78 -3.01
CA ILE A 42 -5.79 12.17 -4.21
C ILE A 42 -7.03 12.97 -4.66
N GLN A 43 -7.26 13.00 -5.96
CA GLN A 43 -8.47 13.55 -6.57
C GLN A 43 -9.33 12.44 -7.15
N ASP A 44 -10.57 12.35 -6.68
CA ASP A 44 -11.54 11.35 -7.11
C ASP A 44 -12.34 11.79 -8.36
N ASP A 45 -12.76 10.82 -9.19
CA ASP A 45 -13.65 11.04 -10.33
C ASP A 45 -15.11 10.84 -9.94
N ALA A 46 -15.86 11.95 -9.86
CA ALA A 46 -17.26 11.99 -9.45
C ALA A 46 -18.23 11.16 -10.30
N ALA A 47 -17.81 10.74 -11.49
CA ALA A 47 -18.68 10.09 -12.48
C ALA A 47 -18.87 8.58 -12.23
N VAL A 48 -18.00 7.97 -11.42
CA VAL A 48 -18.02 6.53 -11.14
C VAL A 48 -17.76 6.28 -9.65
N ASN A 49 -18.17 5.12 -9.15
CA ASN A 49 -17.72 4.67 -7.83
C ASN A 49 -16.32 4.05 -8.00
N ASN A 50 -15.41 4.43 -7.12
CA ASN A 50 -14.02 4.03 -7.17
C ASN A 50 -13.63 3.22 -5.93
N PHE A 51 -12.80 2.21 -6.17
CA PHE A 51 -12.36 1.26 -5.15
C PHE A 51 -10.85 1.29 -5.13
N TYR A 52 -10.28 1.94 -4.13
CA TYR A 52 -8.86 2.27 -4.12
C TYR A 52 -8.04 1.34 -3.24
N SER A 53 -6.76 1.28 -3.56
CA SER A 53 -5.74 0.86 -2.61
C SER A 53 -4.43 1.61 -2.79
N ILE A 54 -3.69 1.76 -1.70
CA ILE A 54 -2.35 2.37 -1.68
C ILE A 54 -1.35 1.35 -1.18
N LEU A 55 -0.26 1.23 -1.93
CA LEU A 55 0.92 0.42 -1.65
C LEU A 55 2.15 1.32 -1.70
N ALA A 56 3.19 0.97 -0.96
CA ALA A 56 4.48 1.63 -1.09
C ALA A 56 5.59 0.60 -1.12
N TYR A 57 6.62 0.90 -1.92
CA TYR A 57 7.82 0.08 -2.04
C TYR A 57 9.07 0.92 -1.88
N TYR A 58 10.16 0.32 -1.44
CA TYR A 58 11.49 0.88 -1.54
C TYR A 58 12.43 -0.12 -2.19
N ALA A 59 13.46 0.38 -2.87
CA ALA A 59 14.50 -0.47 -3.41
C ALA A 59 15.53 -0.77 -2.33
N ASP A 60 15.88 -2.03 -2.18
CA ASP A 60 16.92 -2.51 -1.26
C ASP A 60 17.95 -3.33 -2.05
N THR A 61 19.16 -3.44 -1.51
CA THR A 61 20.31 -4.05 -2.16
C THR A 61 20.87 -5.19 -1.32
N LEU A 62 20.81 -6.43 -1.84
CA LEU A 62 21.52 -7.55 -1.21
C LEU A 62 22.94 -7.61 -1.73
N PHE A 63 23.90 -7.66 -0.82
CA PHE A 63 25.31 -7.89 -1.15
C PHE A 63 25.66 -9.37 -0.94
N ASN A 64 26.41 -9.95 -1.90
CA ASN A 64 27.07 -11.24 -1.68
C ASN A 64 28.19 -11.13 -0.63
N GLU A 65 28.62 -12.25 -0.05
CA GLU A 65 29.65 -12.29 1.02
C GLU A 65 30.95 -11.56 0.66
N ASP A 66 31.29 -11.47 -0.63
CA ASP A 66 32.49 -10.78 -1.13
C ASP A 66 32.23 -9.33 -1.60
N SER A 67 30.99 -8.84 -1.49
CA SER A 67 30.53 -7.50 -1.90
C SER A 67 30.79 -7.15 -3.38
N THR A 68 31.02 -8.15 -4.25
CA THR A 68 31.33 -7.91 -5.68
C THR A 68 30.11 -7.91 -6.60
N TYR A 69 29.00 -8.45 -6.11
CA TYR A 69 27.74 -8.59 -6.83
C TYR A 69 26.58 -8.17 -5.92
N TYR A 70 25.61 -7.45 -6.50
CA TYR A 70 24.43 -7.01 -5.80
C TYR A 70 23.16 -7.27 -6.61
N ASP A 71 22.11 -7.73 -5.92
CA ASP A 71 20.75 -7.80 -6.47
C ASP A 71 19.92 -6.65 -5.87
N VAL A 72 19.20 -5.93 -6.72
CA VAL A 72 18.23 -4.92 -6.29
C VAL A 72 16.84 -5.54 -6.30
N TYR A 73 16.13 -5.42 -5.19
CA TYR A 73 14.76 -5.90 -5.05
C TYR A 73 13.89 -4.82 -4.41
N PHE A 74 12.58 -4.92 -4.66
CA PHE A 74 11.61 -3.99 -4.08
C PHE A 74 11.00 -4.61 -2.83
N GLN A 75 11.24 -3.98 -1.70
CA GLN A 75 10.57 -4.29 -0.44
C GLN A 75 9.30 -3.48 -0.32
N LYS A 76 8.25 -4.11 0.19
CA LYS A 76 6.97 -3.44 0.45
C LYS A 76 7.02 -2.80 1.84
N LEU A 77 6.56 -1.56 1.96
CA LEU A 77 6.44 -0.89 3.24
C LEU A 77 5.17 -1.32 3.96
N ASP A 78 5.27 -1.63 5.24
CA ASP A 78 4.13 -1.87 6.11
C ASP A 78 3.38 -0.55 6.29
N LEU A 79 2.15 -0.49 5.79
CA LEU A 79 1.29 0.69 5.87
C LEU A 79 0.17 0.47 6.88
N THR A 80 0.03 1.40 7.80
CA THR A 80 -1.05 1.43 8.79
C THR A 80 -1.78 2.76 8.73
N SER A 81 -3.03 2.81 9.16
CA SER A 81 -3.79 4.05 9.23
C SER A 81 -4.95 3.95 10.21
N ASP A 82 -5.24 5.08 10.85
CA ASP A 82 -6.45 5.31 11.65
C ASP A 82 -7.38 6.34 10.96
N ASP A 83 -7.11 6.67 9.69
CA ASP A 83 -7.86 7.66 8.93
C ASP A 83 -9.29 7.17 8.64
N VAL A 84 -10.27 8.06 8.77
CA VAL A 84 -11.69 7.74 8.61
C VAL A 84 -12.04 7.29 7.19
N PHE A 85 -11.23 7.66 6.20
CA PHE A 85 -11.43 7.25 4.82
C PHE A 85 -10.89 5.85 4.52
N ILE A 86 -10.09 5.25 5.42
CA ILE A 86 -9.50 3.93 5.19
C ILE A 86 -10.39 2.83 5.76
N ASP A 87 -10.84 1.92 4.89
CA ASP A 87 -11.67 0.79 5.31
C ASP A 87 -10.87 -0.24 6.09
N GLU A 88 -9.67 -0.55 5.59
CA GLU A 88 -8.81 -1.59 6.14
C GLU A 88 -7.35 -1.31 5.78
N ALA A 89 -6.49 -1.31 6.80
CA ALA A 89 -5.06 -1.53 6.63
C ALA A 89 -4.82 -3.04 6.76
N SER A 90 -4.60 -3.72 5.64
CA SER A 90 -4.48 -5.17 5.63
C SER A 90 -3.10 -5.62 6.09
N ASP A 91 -3.04 -6.86 6.60
CA ASP A 91 -1.79 -7.57 6.94
C ASP A 91 -0.83 -7.76 5.75
N TRP A 92 -1.29 -7.43 4.54
CA TRP A 92 -0.49 -7.46 3.32
C TRP A 92 0.18 -6.14 3.04
N ASN A 93 0.33 -5.22 3.98
CA ASN A 93 1.06 -3.95 3.83
C ASN A 93 0.40 -3.01 2.81
N GLU A 94 -0.92 -3.04 2.77
CA GLU A 94 -1.75 -2.27 1.85
C GLU A 94 -2.94 -1.69 2.59
N VAL A 95 -3.24 -0.41 2.32
CA VAL A 95 -4.49 0.20 2.75
C VAL A 95 -5.49 0.19 1.61
N ILE A 96 -6.73 -0.22 1.88
CA ILE A 96 -7.83 -0.28 0.92
C ILE A 96 -8.99 0.60 1.39
N PHE A 97 -9.73 1.19 0.45
CA PHE A 97 -10.86 2.09 0.74
C PHE A 97 -11.76 2.31 -0.47
N THR A 98 -12.96 2.83 -0.23
CA THR A 98 -13.90 3.29 -1.29
C THR A 98 -14.07 4.80 -1.27
N ASP A 99 -14.60 5.37 -2.34
CA ASP A 99 -14.94 6.79 -2.43
C ASP A 99 -16.29 7.17 -1.80
N ASP A 100 -16.96 6.26 -1.09
CA ASP A 100 -18.31 6.47 -0.55
C ASP A 100 -18.41 7.74 0.33
N LEU A 101 -17.33 8.11 1.02
CA LEU A 101 -17.27 9.28 1.91
C LEU A 101 -16.78 10.57 1.22
N PHE A 102 -16.25 10.50 0.00
CA PHE A 102 -15.58 11.62 -0.65
C PHE A 102 -15.76 11.69 -2.18
N ASN A 103 -16.74 10.99 -2.74
CA ASN A 103 -17.00 10.93 -4.18
C ASN A 103 -16.94 12.31 -4.86
N GLY A 104 -16.05 12.43 -5.85
CA GLY A 104 -15.76 13.64 -6.62
C GLY A 104 -14.92 14.70 -5.93
N GLN A 105 -14.47 14.46 -4.70
CA GLN A 105 -13.72 15.42 -3.90
C GLN A 105 -12.24 15.08 -3.86
N LYS A 106 -11.44 16.12 -3.59
CA LYS A 106 -10.04 15.96 -3.22
C LYS A 106 -9.96 15.65 -1.73
N ILE A 107 -9.20 14.61 -1.38
CA ILE A 107 -8.93 14.25 0.01
C ILE A 107 -7.43 14.18 0.30
N SER A 108 -7.08 14.19 1.58
CA SER A 108 -5.74 13.91 2.08
C SER A 108 -5.83 12.77 3.08
N LEU A 109 -5.19 11.65 2.76
CA LEU A 109 -5.18 10.42 3.56
C LEU A 109 -3.93 10.37 4.41
N LYS A 110 -4.07 10.03 5.69
CA LYS A 110 -2.94 9.80 6.60
C LYS A 110 -2.57 8.33 6.65
N VAL A 111 -1.34 7.99 6.29
CA VAL A 111 -0.79 6.63 6.42
C VAL A 111 0.53 6.66 7.18
N LYS A 112 0.76 5.68 8.05
CA LYS A 112 1.98 5.55 8.85
C LYS A 112 2.75 4.32 8.42
N SER A 113 4.08 4.43 8.44
CA SER A 113 4.98 3.31 8.19
C SER A 113 6.21 3.40 9.08
N GLU A 114 6.65 2.24 9.58
CA GLU A 114 7.97 2.07 10.17
C GLU A 114 8.93 1.62 9.05
N ILE A 115 9.91 2.46 8.76
CA ILE A 115 10.88 2.26 7.70
C ILE A 115 12.19 1.84 8.34
N TRP A 116 12.47 0.55 8.24
CA TRP A 116 13.75 -0.04 8.65
C TRP A 116 14.83 0.25 7.62
N SER A 117 16.09 0.28 8.08
CA SER A 117 17.27 0.58 7.24
C SER A 117 17.12 1.90 6.47
N TYR A 118 16.57 2.92 7.13
CA TYR A 118 16.46 4.24 6.55
C TYR A 118 17.84 4.78 6.18
N GLU A 119 17.98 5.22 4.93
CA GLU A 119 19.14 5.94 4.43
C GLU A 119 18.71 7.32 3.90
N PRO A 120 19.48 8.39 4.15
CA PRO A 120 19.20 9.69 3.57
C PRO A 120 19.11 9.64 2.04
N GLY A 121 18.07 10.24 1.46
CA GLY A 121 17.81 10.19 0.02
C GLY A 121 17.07 8.94 -0.48
N MET A 122 16.63 8.06 0.43
CA MET A 122 15.83 6.86 0.12
C MET A 122 14.61 7.20 -0.75
N VAL A 123 14.37 6.38 -1.77
CA VAL A 123 13.25 6.56 -2.70
C VAL A 123 12.12 5.59 -2.37
N ILE A 124 10.95 6.13 -2.10
CA ILE A 124 9.70 5.37 -1.93
C ILE A 124 8.87 5.47 -3.20
N TYR A 125 8.39 4.32 -3.68
CA TYR A 125 7.52 4.18 -4.84
C TYR A 125 6.09 3.94 -4.35
N TRP A 126 5.30 5.01 -4.31
CA TRP A 126 3.88 4.95 -3.95
C TRP A 126 3.04 4.53 -5.15
N THR A 127 2.20 3.52 -4.96
CA THR A 127 1.29 3.02 -5.99
C THR A 127 -0.14 3.24 -5.54
N LEU A 128 -0.91 4.01 -6.31
CA LEU A 128 -2.36 4.10 -6.17
C LEU A 128 -3.00 3.17 -7.21
N ILE A 129 -3.85 2.27 -6.73
CA ILE A 129 -4.59 1.33 -7.58
C ILE A 129 -6.08 1.64 -7.47
N ASN A 130 -6.76 1.72 -8.62
CA ASN A 130 -8.22 1.74 -8.69
C ASN A 130 -8.71 0.40 -9.25
N HIS A 131 -9.48 -0.32 -8.44
CA HIS A 131 -10.00 -1.65 -8.68
C HIS A 131 -11.41 -1.60 -9.28
N SER A 132 -11.76 -2.59 -10.09
CA SER A 132 -13.17 -2.94 -10.25
C SER A 132 -13.74 -3.43 -8.91
N GLU A 133 -15.03 -3.19 -8.66
CA GLU A 133 -15.74 -3.66 -7.47
C GLU A 133 -15.49 -5.15 -7.15
N ASP A 134 -15.58 -6.02 -8.17
CA ASP A 134 -15.32 -7.46 -8.02
C ASP A 134 -13.92 -7.76 -7.49
N TYR A 135 -12.90 -6.99 -7.91
CA TYR A 135 -11.54 -7.18 -7.41
C TYR A 135 -11.41 -6.67 -5.97
N PHE A 136 -12.03 -5.53 -5.65
CA PHE A 136 -12.04 -5.01 -4.28
C PHE A 136 -12.70 -6.00 -3.31
N MET A 137 -13.86 -6.57 -3.68
CA MET A 137 -14.57 -7.56 -2.87
C MET A 137 -13.76 -8.85 -2.69
N TYR A 138 -13.04 -9.29 -3.73
CA TYR A 138 -12.07 -10.37 -3.61
C TYR A 138 -10.99 -10.07 -2.58
N LYS A 139 -10.32 -8.91 -2.67
CA LYS A 139 -9.26 -8.54 -1.74
C LYS A 139 -9.77 -8.48 -0.30
N LYS A 140 -10.90 -7.80 -0.08
CA LYS A 140 -11.52 -7.68 1.25
C LYS A 140 -11.85 -9.05 1.86
N THR A 141 -12.52 -9.92 1.12
CA THR A 141 -12.87 -11.27 1.63
C THR A 141 -11.66 -12.19 1.76
N PHE A 142 -10.66 -12.03 0.89
CA PHE A 142 -9.40 -12.77 0.97
C PHE A 142 -8.59 -12.36 2.20
N ASN A 143 -8.52 -11.07 2.54
CA ASN A 143 -7.89 -10.60 3.77
C ASN A 143 -8.54 -11.20 5.02
N VAL A 144 -9.87 -11.22 5.06
CA VAL A 144 -10.62 -11.85 6.17
C VAL A 144 -10.34 -13.36 6.23
N TYR A 145 -10.25 -14.05 5.08
CA TYR A 145 -9.88 -15.46 5.05
C TYR A 145 -8.47 -15.70 5.62
N GLN A 146 -7.50 -14.88 5.22
CA GLN A 146 -6.12 -14.98 5.68
C GLN A 146 -5.97 -14.69 7.18
N SER A 147 -6.71 -13.71 7.73
CA SER A 147 -6.62 -13.36 9.15
C SER A 147 -7.20 -14.42 10.09
N VAL A 148 -8.03 -15.34 9.57
CA VAL A 148 -8.54 -16.49 10.32
C VAL A 148 -7.85 -17.81 9.95
N GLU A 149 -6.92 -17.79 9.00
CA GLU A 149 -6.22 -18.98 8.53
C GLU A 149 -5.45 -19.64 9.69
N GLY A 150 -5.59 -20.96 9.83
CA GLY A 150 -4.93 -21.72 10.89
C GLY A 150 -5.58 -21.64 12.27
N ASN A 151 -6.65 -20.84 12.46
CA ASN A 151 -7.43 -20.83 13.69
C ASN A 151 -8.48 -21.97 13.69
N PRO A 152 -8.32 -23.03 14.50
CA PRO A 152 -9.22 -24.19 14.48
C PRO A 152 -10.62 -23.91 15.04
N PHE A 153 -10.86 -22.71 15.59
CA PHE A 153 -12.14 -22.29 16.15
C PHE A 153 -12.81 -21.18 15.31
N ALA A 154 -12.15 -20.70 14.25
CA ALA A 154 -12.74 -19.69 13.38
C ALA A 154 -13.80 -20.31 12.45
N GLU A 155 -14.84 -19.54 12.15
CA GLU A 155 -15.81 -19.93 11.14
C GLU A 155 -15.16 -19.85 9.74
N PRO A 156 -15.50 -20.78 8.82
CA PRO A 156 -15.00 -20.70 7.45
C PRO A 156 -15.43 -19.41 6.76
N VAL A 157 -14.45 -18.65 6.27
CA VAL A 157 -14.68 -17.43 5.50
C VAL A 157 -14.73 -17.78 4.02
N GLN A 158 -15.80 -17.40 3.34
CA GLN A 158 -15.92 -17.57 1.90
C GLN A 158 -15.22 -16.42 1.18
N VAL A 159 -14.16 -16.73 0.44
CA VAL A 159 -13.52 -15.78 -0.49
C VAL A 159 -14.46 -15.52 -1.68
N PHE A 160 -14.61 -14.25 -2.04
CA PHE A 160 -15.46 -13.82 -3.14
C PHE A 160 -15.03 -14.45 -4.48
N SER A 161 -16.02 -14.81 -5.31
CA SER A 161 -15.85 -15.42 -6.63
C SER A 161 -16.97 -14.93 -7.55
N ASN A 162 -16.63 -14.48 -8.76
CA ASN A 162 -17.62 -14.11 -9.79
C ASN A 162 -17.67 -15.12 -10.96
N ILE A 163 -16.91 -16.22 -10.88
CA ILE A 163 -16.91 -17.29 -11.86
C ILE A 163 -18.06 -18.26 -11.59
N LYS A 164 -18.96 -18.41 -12.58
CA LYS A 164 -20.08 -19.35 -12.49
C LYS A 164 -19.58 -20.79 -12.67
N ASN A 165 -20.06 -21.68 -11.80
CA ASN A 165 -19.69 -23.11 -11.78
C ASN A 165 -18.17 -23.36 -11.60
N GLY A 166 -17.49 -22.50 -10.85
CA GLY A 166 -16.06 -22.63 -10.57
C GLY A 166 -15.60 -21.71 -9.44
N TYR A 167 -14.29 -21.66 -9.24
CA TYR A 167 -13.63 -20.78 -8.29
C TYR A 167 -12.75 -19.78 -9.02
N GLY A 168 -12.68 -18.57 -8.49
CA GLY A 168 -11.78 -17.52 -8.96
C GLY A 168 -12.55 -16.24 -9.29
N ILE A 169 -11.80 -15.28 -9.82
CA ILE A 169 -12.33 -13.99 -10.19
C ILE A 169 -11.89 -13.60 -11.60
N PHE A 170 -12.75 -12.90 -12.31
CA PHE A 170 -12.41 -12.14 -13.49
C PHE A 170 -12.68 -10.66 -13.20
N ALA A 171 -11.62 -9.87 -13.09
CA ALA A 171 -11.71 -8.49 -12.63
C ALA A 171 -10.58 -7.65 -13.24
N GLY A 172 -10.66 -6.32 -13.07
CA GLY A 172 -9.68 -5.39 -13.61
C GLY A 172 -9.22 -4.38 -12.57
N TYR A 173 -8.09 -3.74 -12.84
CA TYR A 173 -7.61 -2.57 -12.11
C TYR A 173 -6.81 -1.67 -13.03
N SER A 174 -6.62 -0.43 -12.59
CA SER A 174 -5.63 0.50 -13.13
C SER A 174 -4.72 0.95 -12.00
N GLN A 175 -3.46 1.28 -12.32
CA GLN A 175 -2.51 1.74 -11.31
C GLN A 175 -1.70 2.93 -11.82
N SER A 176 -1.29 3.78 -10.89
CA SER A 176 -0.30 4.83 -11.10
C SER A 176 0.78 4.73 -10.03
N ILE A 177 2.02 5.09 -10.40
CA ILE A 177 3.17 5.04 -9.51
C ILE A 177 3.77 6.44 -9.43
N THR A 178 4.00 6.91 -8.21
CA THR A 178 4.66 8.18 -7.91
C THR A 178 5.86 7.92 -7.01
N THR A 179 7.00 8.53 -7.34
CA THR A 179 8.22 8.45 -6.53
C THR A 179 8.27 9.59 -5.53
N PHE A 180 8.64 9.26 -4.29
CA PHE A 180 8.85 10.20 -3.20
C PHE A 180 10.27 10.04 -2.65
N HIS A 181 11.01 11.13 -2.53
CA HIS A 181 12.36 11.13 -1.96
C HIS A 181 12.30 11.55 -0.50
N LEU A 182 12.72 10.63 0.37
CA LEU A 182 13.05 10.97 1.74
C LEU A 182 14.33 11.84 1.75
N PRO A 183 14.49 12.72 2.74
CA PRO A 183 15.56 13.71 2.79
C PRO A 183 16.94 13.08 3.02
#